data_AF-A0A1E5KWR0-F1
#
_entry.id   AF-A0A1E5KWR0-F1
#
_cell.length_a   1.000
_cell.length_b   1.000
_cell.length_c   1.000
_cell.angle_alpha   90.00
_cell.angle_beta   90.00
_cell.angle_gamma   90.00
#
_symmetry.space_group_name_H-M   'P 1'
#
loop_
_entity.id
_entity.type
_entity.pdbx_description
1 polymer ?
#
loop_
_entity_poly.entity_id
_entity_poly.type
_entity_poly.pdbx_seq_one_letter_code
_entity_poly.pdbx_strand_id
1 'polypeptide(L)'
;MRQEYQFQSEEEKELRGAALQLDDSWVNSTKDLKYGPKVSKDVVRVRNIGETYNLAEAKKGTGHGTWEIVFGSSDSNKVNEKNTLEPRTDHNGKIILSDIYDRKPIYLNKALQLVLPGLTQKEKEVPYQID
;
A
#
# COMPACT_ATOMS: atom_id res chain seq x y z
N MET A 1 -12.99 -1.96 15.48
CA MET A 1 -13.17 -3.08 14.53
C MET A 1 -11.82 -3.78 14.43
N ARG A 2 -11.72 -5.05 14.85
CA ARG A 2 -10.48 -5.85 14.76
C ARG A 2 -10.61 -6.70 13.49
N GLN A 3 -9.56 -6.73 12.66
CA GLN A 3 -9.53 -7.62 11.51
C GLN A 3 -9.21 -9.04 12.02
N GLU A 4 -10.09 -10.00 11.77
CA GLU A 4 -9.89 -11.39 12.19
C GLU A 4 -9.31 -12.28 11.07
N TYR A 5 -9.57 -11.92 9.80
CA TYR A 5 -9.13 -12.68 8.63
C TYR A 5 -8.56 -11.74 7.55
N GLN A 6 -7.56 -12.22 6.80
CA GLN A 6 -6.89 -11.48 5.73
C GLN A 6 -6.86 -12.33 4.45
N PHE A 7 -7.09 -11.68 3.30
CA PHE A 7 -7.11 -12.32 1.99
C PHE A 7 -8.10 -13.49 1.85
N GLN A 8 -9.20 -13.45 2.62
CA GLN A 8 -10.31 -14.39 2.55
C GLN A 8 -11.57 -13.69 2.00
N SER A 9 -12.33 -14.39 1.14
CA SER A 9 -13.63 -13.92 0.67
C SER A 9 -14.77 -14.34 1.62
N GLU A 10 -15.97 -13.80 1.40
CA GLU A 10 -17.19 -14.22 2.11
C GLU A 10 -17.56 -15.69 1.85
N GLU A 11 -17.13 -16.24 0.70
CA GLU A 11 -17.27 -17.66 0.34
C GLU A 11 -16.16 -18.55 0.94
N GLU A 12 -15.43 -18.05 1.93
CA GLU A 12 -14.30 -18.72 2.60
C GLU A 12 -13.11 -19.08 1.70
N LYS A 13 -13.02 -18.53 0.48
CA LYS A 13 -11.85 -18.72 -0.40
C LYS A 13 -10.69 -17.88 0.08
N GLU A 14 -9.49 -18.45 0.11
CA GLU A 14 -8.31 -17.84 0.71
C GLU A 14 -7.12 -17.77 -0.26
N LEU A 15 -6.44 -16.62 -0.31
CA LEU A 15 -5.14 -16.49 -0.98
C LEU A 15 -4.01 -16.93 -0.05
N ARG A 16 -3.84 -18.25 0.07
CA ARG A 16 -2.81 -18.85 0.93
C ARG A 16 -1.41 -18.37 0.58
N GLY A 17 -0.68 -17.90 1.58
CA GLY A 17 0.70 -17.41 1.44
C GLY A 17 0.82 -16.07 0.72
N ALA A 18 -0.29 -15.40 0.41
CA ALA A 18 -0.25 -14.04 -0.08
C ALA A 18 0.28 -13.08 0.97
N ALA A 19 0.87 -11.98 0.53
CA ALA A 19 1.36 -10.93 1.42
C ALA A 19 1.10 -9.55 0.82
N LEU A 20 0.78 -8.57 1.67
CA LEU A 20 0.86 -7.17 1.29
C LEU A 20 2.27 -6.67 1.55
N GLN A 21 2.92 -6.21 0.49
CA GLN A 21 4.23 -5.60 0.54
C GLN A 21 4.09 -4.07 0.49
N LEU A 22 4.71 -3.40 1.46
CA LEU A 22 4.80 -1.94 1.55
C LEU A 22 6.28 -1.54 1.47
N ASP A 23 6.59 -0.56 0.62
CA ASP A 23 7.94 -0.06 0.39
C ASP A 23 7.96 1.48 0.29
N ASP A 24 9.12 2.07 0.02
CA ASP A 24 9.32 3.51 -0.20
C ASP A 24 8.72 4.36 0.95
N SER A 25 8.99 3.92 2.18
CA SER A 25 8.49 4.58 3.39
C SER A 25 9.22 5.89 3.66
N TRP A 26 8.49 6.92 4.08
CA TRP A 26 9.06 8.21 4.50
C TRP A 26 8.18 8.87 5.56
N VAL A 27 8.67 9.95 6.16
CA VAL A 27 7.95 10.67 7.22
C VAL A 27 7.53 12.06 6.77
N ASN A 28 6.27 12.37 7.04
CA ASN A 28 5.71 13.71 6.86
C ASN A 28 5.27 14.31 8.21
N SER A 29 5.34 15.64 8.31
CA SER A 29 4.78 16.38 9.44
C SER A 29 4.62 17.85 9.11
N THR A 30 3.79 18.53 9.89
CA THR A 30 3.77 20.00 9.94
C THR A 30 4.95 20.58 10.73
N LYS A 31 5.70 19.73 11.46
CA LYS A 31 6.94 20.09 12.17
C LYS A 31 8.16 19.88 11.27
N ASP A 32 9.27 20.50 11.67
CA ASP A 32 10.56 20.34 11.00
C ASP A 32 11.01 18.86 11.03
N LEU A 33 11.21 18.27 9.84
CA LEU A 33 11.54 16.86 9.64
C LEU A 33 12.86 16.45 10.32
N LYS A 34 13.74 17.39 10.67
CA LYS A 34 14.99 17.07 11.41
C LYS A 34 14.74 16.49 12.80
N TYR A 35 13.56 16.72 13.38
CA TYR A 35 13.15 16.14 14.66
C TYR A 35 12.29 14.88 14.49
N GLY A 36 12.06 14.44 13.25
CA GLY A 36 11.27 13.27 12.94
C GLY A 36 11.92 11.97 13.43
N PRO A 37 11.10 10.93 13.64
CA PRO A 37 11.63 9.59 13.86
C PRO A 37 12.37 9.12 12.59
N LYS A 38 13.33 8.23 12.77
CA LYS A 38 13.96 7.52 11.66
C LYS A 38 13.03 6.40 11.21
N VAL A 39 12.49 6.50 10.00
CA VAL A 39 11.63 5.46 9.41
C VAL A 39 12.49 4.29 8.95
N SER A 40 12.02 3.06 9.16
CA SER A 40 12.65 1.87 8.59
C SER A 40 12.51 1.89 7.07
N LYS A 41 13.61 1.69 6.36
CA LYS A 41 13.64 1.54 4.89
C LYS A 41 13.51 0.08 4.46
N ASP A 42 13.20 -0.82 5.40
CA ASP A 42 12.95 -2.21 5.10
C ASP A 42 11.57 -2.38 4.45
N VAL A 43 11.51 -3.31 3.50
CA VAL A 43 10.26 -3.73 2.88
C VAL A 43 9.38 -4.44 3.92
N VAL A 44 8.22 -3.86 4.23
CA VAL A 44 7.25 -4.45 5.16
C VAL A 44 6.42 -5.48 4.40
N ARG A 45 6.37 -6.72 4.88
CA ARG A 45 5.56 -7.79 4.27
C ARG A 45 4.53 -8.31 5.24
N VAL A 46 3.33 -7.74 5.21
CA VAL A 46 2.21 -8.16 6.05
C VAL A 46 1.69 -9.51 5.56
N ARG A 47 2.02 -10.57 6.30
CA ARG A 47 1.60 -11.95 6.01
C ARG A 47 0.50 -12.40 6.95
N ASN A 48 0.66 -12.10 8.24
CA ASN A 48 -0.27 -12.55 9.26
C ASN A 48 -0.84 -11.37 10.05
N ILE A 49 -2.10 -11.49 10.43
CA ILE A 49 -2.73 -10.58 11.37
C ILE A 49 -2.04 -10.72 12.73
N GLY A 50 -1.74 -9.58 13.37
CA GLY A 50 -1.10 -9.54 14.68
C GLY A 50 0.43 -9.49 14.66
N GLU A 51 1.06 -9.57 13.47
CA GLU A 51 2.49 -9.31 13.34
C GLU A 51 2.81 -7.84 13.67
N THR A 52 3.87 -7.65 14.47
CA THR A 52 4.35 -6.32 14.84
C THR A 52 5.55 -5.97 13.96
N TYR A 53 5.48 -4.81 13.33
CA TYR A 53 6.55 -4.27 12.49
C TYR A 53 7.08 -2.98 13.11
N ASN A 54 8.40 -2.88 13.24
CA ASN A 54 9.02 -1.61 13.63
C ASN A 54 9.10 -0.68 12.41
N LEU A 55 8.15 0.25 12.32
CA LEU A 55 8.07 1.17 11.18
C LEU A 55 8.97 2.40 11.35
N ALA A 56 9.20 2.84 12.58
CA ALA A 56 10.03 4.01 12.85
C ALA A 56 10.58 4.01 14.27
N GLU A 57 11.77 4.57 14.44
CA GLU A 57 12.46 4.69 15.72
C GLU A 57 12.76 6.16 16.03
N ALA A 58 12.41 6.61 17.24
CA ALA A 58 12.74 7.94 17.72
C ALA A 58 13.86 7.86 18.77
N LYS A 59 14.96 8.57 18.54
CA LYS A 59 16.00 8.79 19.55
C LYS A 59 15.54 9.81 20.58
N LYS A 60 16.21 9.86 21.74
CA LYS A 60 15.96 10.88 22.77
C LYS A 60 15.97 12.29 22.16
N GLY A 61 14.91 13.05 22.42
CA GLY A 61 14.74 14.41 21.90
C GLY A 61 14.21 14.49 20.46
N THR A 62 13.88 13.37 19.83
CA THR A 62 13.20 13.29 18.51
C THR A 62 11.84 12.62 18.65
N GLY A 63 11.02 12.64 17.61
CA GLY A 63 9.71 11.98 17.59
C GLY A 63 8.60 12.75 18.31
N HIS A 64 8.88 13.95 18.84
CA HIS A 64 7.84 14.80 19.43
C HIS A 64 6.93 15.40 18.35
N GLY A 65 5.62 15.39 18.61
CA GLY A 65 4.59 15.88 17.68
C GLY A 65 3.90 14.76 16.93
N THR A 66 3.09 15.13 15.94
CA THR A 66 2.37 14.18 15.08
C THR A 66 3.20 13.91 13.83
N TRP A 67 3.39 12.62 13.52
CA TRP A 67 4.14 12.16 12.36
C TRP A 67 3.27 11.21 11.55
N GLU A 68 3.35 11.35 10.23
CA GLU A 68 2.73 10.43 9.29
C GLU A 68 3.83 9.58 8.66
N ILE A 69 3.69 8.25 8.74
CA ILE A 69 4.53 7.33 7.97
C ILE A 69 3.80 7.04 6.66
N VAL A 70 4.39 7.46 5.56
CA VAL A 70 3.80 7.40 4.22
C VAL A 70 4.55 6.34 3.42
N PHE A 71 3.84 5.52 2.65
CA PHE A 71 4.42 4.51 1.75
C PHE A 71 4.16 4.90 0.29
N GLY A 72 5.23 5.23 -0.43
CA GLY A 72 5.17 5.82 -1.76
C GLY A 72 4.95 7.33 -1.76
N SER A 73 4.97 7.95 -2.94
CA SER A 73 4.81 9.39 -3.09
C SER A 73 4.25 9.77 -4.46
N SER A 74 3.65 10.97 -4.56
CA SER A 74 3.35 11.61 -5.84
C SER A 74 4.51 12.50 -6.29
N ASP A 75 4.55 12.86 -7.56
CA ASP A 75 5.47 13.86 -8.10
C ASP A 75 5.35 15.25 -7.44
N SER A 76 4.16 15.57 -6.92
CA SER A 76 3.87 16.82 -6.23
C SER A 76 4.23 16.83 -4.73
N ASN A 77 4.92 15.81 -4.22
CA ASN A 77 5.26 15.74 -2.81
C ASN A 77 6.25 16.85 -2.41
N LYS A 78 6.14 17.36 -1.18
CA LYS A 78 6.92 18.52 -0.71
C LYS A 78 8.34 18.19 -0.26
N VAL A 79 8.71 16.90 -0.26
CA VAL A 79 9.95 16.39 0.33
C VAL A 79 10.89 15.75 -0.69
N ASN A 80 10.58 15.89 -1.99
CA ASN A 80 11.34 15.34 -3.10
C ASN A 80 11.53 13.81 -3.06
N GLU A 81 10.62 13.08 -2.43
CA GLU A 81 10.61 11.61 -2.50
C GLU A 81 10.28 11.17 -3.93
N LYS A 82 10.84 10.06 -4.37
CA LYS A 82 10.66 9.59 -5.75
C LYS A 82 9.21 9.19 -6.00
N ASN A 83 8.58 9.77 -7.03
CA ASN A 83 7.22 9.42 -7.42
C ASN A 83 7.07 7.90 -7.64
N THR A 84 6.06 7.31 -7.00
CA THR A 84 5.70 5.89 -7.10
C THR A 84 4.34 5.69 -7.77
N LEU A 85 3.63 6.77 -8.11
CA LEU A 85 2.34 6.72 -8.77
C LEU A 85 2.50 6.62 -10.29
N GLU A 86 1.76 5.68 -10.87
CA GLU A 86 1.70 5.48 -12.33
C GLU A 86 0.26 5.36 -12.81
N PRO A 87 -0.11 5.97 -13.95
CA PRO A 87 -1.44 5.78 -14.51
C PRO A 87 -1.71 4.30 -14.79
N ARG A 88 -2.86 3.82 -14.34
CA ARG A 88 -3.32 2.47 -14.67
C ARG A 88 -3.78 2.45 -16.13
N THR A 89 -3.24 1.53 -16.92
CA THR A 89 -3.63 1.35 -18.32
C THR A 89 -4.41 0.05 -18.52
N ASP A 90 -5.28 0.03 -19.52
CA ASP A 90 -5.93 -1.19 -20.03
C ASP A 90 -4.98 -2.00 -20.93
N HIS A 91 -5.50 -3.08 -21.52
CA HIS A 91 -4.75 -3.97 -22.43
C HIS A 91 -4.28 -3.29 -23.72
N ASN A 92 -4.86 -2.14 -24.08
CA ASN A 92 -4.48 -1.34 -25.25
C ASN A 92 -3.52 -0.19 -24.87
N GLY A 93 -3.11 -0.09 -23.60
CA GLY A 93 -2.26 1.00 -23.10
C GLY A 93 -3.02 2.30 -22.84
N LYS A 94 -4.36 2.30 -22.88
CA LYS A 94 -5.17 3.50 -22.61
C LYS A 94 -5.36 3.66 -21.10
N ILE A 95 -5.22 4.89 -20.61
CA ILE A 95 -5.45 5.22 -19.19
C ILE A 95 -6.90 4.90 -18.81
N ILE A 96 -7.05 4.14 -17.73
CA ILE A 96 -8.34 3.82 -17.13
C ILE A 96 -8.82 5.02 -16.31
N LEU A 97 -10.07 5.42 -16.54
CA LEU A 97 -10.72 6.51 -15.82
C LEU A 97 -11.69 5.94 -14.78
N SER A 98 -11.79 6.61 -13.63
CA SER A 98 -12.72 6.24 -12.57
C SER A 98 -14.12 6.74 -12.86
N ASP A 99 -15.10 5.85 -12.90
CA ASP A 99 -16.51 6.21 -13.06
C ASP A 99 -17.09 6.92 -11.82
N ILE A 100 -16.49 6.70 -10.64
CA ILE A 100 -16.94 7.28 -9.36
C ILE A 100 -16.26 8.61 -9.02
N TYR A 101 -15.15 8.95 -9.69
CA TYR A 101 -14.39 10.19 -9.42
C TYR A 101 -14.32 11.06 -10.68
N ASP A 102 -15.47 11.44 -11.22
CA ASP A 102 -15.60 12.38 -12.35
C ASP A 102 -14.68 12.05 -13.54
N ARG A 103 -14.54 10.77 -13.87
CA ARG A 103 -13.68 10.30 -14.97
C ARG A 103 -12.21 10.71 -14.83
N LYS A 104 -11.71 10.84 -13.59
CA LYS A 104 -10.29 11.08 -13.33
C LYS A 104 -9.46 9.81 -13.56
N PRO A 105 -8.19 9.93 -14.00
CA PRO A 105 -7.29 8.79 -14.13
C PRO A 105 -7.15 7.99 -12.83
N ILE A 106 -7.17 6.66 -12.95
CA ILE A 106 -6.81 5.75 -11.85
C ILE A 106 -5.29 5.61 -11.83
N TYR A 107 -4.69 5.69 -10.65
CA TYR A 107 -3.26 5.49 -10.45
C TYR A 107 -2.97 4.23 -9.64
N LEU A 108 -1.86 3.58 -9.95
CA LEU A 108 -1.26 2.50 -9.17
C LEU A 108 -0.10 3.06 -8.37
N ASN A 109 -0.04 2.73 -7.08
CA ASN A 109 1.12 3.03 -6.25
C ASN A 109 2.06 1.81 -6.25
N LYS A 110 3.23 1.92 -6.90
CA LYS A 110 4.21 0.82 -6.98
C LYS A 110 4.85 0.44 -5.65
N ALA A 111 4.76 1.32 -4.65
CA ALA A 111 5.19 1.03 -3.28
C ALA A 111 4.26 0.05 -2.55
N LEU A 112 3.09 -0.25 -3.12
CA LEU A 112 2.11 -1.19 -2.57
C LEU A 112 1.93 -2.36 -3.54
N GLN A 113 2.21 -3.58 -3.07
CA GLN A 113 2.10 -4.77 -3.90
C GLN A 113 1.40 -5.91 -3.16
N LEU A 114 0.44 -6.54 -3.82
CA LEU A 114 -0.08 -7.84 -3.39
C LEU A 114 0.80 -8.93 -4.02
N VAL A 115 1.56 -9.62 -3.19
CA VAL A 115 2.38 -10.77 -3.61
C VAL A 115 1.54 -12.02 -3.49
N LEU A 116 1.38 -12.74 -4.60
CA LEU A 116 0.71 -14.04 -4.64
C LEU A 116 1.77 -15.14 -4.87
N PRO A 117 1.78 -16.22 -4.08
CA PRO A 117 2.65 -17.34 -4.38
C PRO A 117 2.20 -18.03 -5.67
N GLY A 118 3.15 -18.45 -6.51
CA GLY A 118 2.88 -19.04 -7.82
C GLY A 118 2.10 -20.37 -7.80
N LEU A 119 1.73 -20.88 -6.63
CA LEU A 119 0.97 -22.13 -6.43
C LEU A 119 -0.52 -21.89 -6.17
N THR A 120 -0.99 -20.65 -6.12
CA THR A 120 -2.44 -20.38 -5.95
C THR A 120 -3.21 -20.96 -7.14
N GLN A 121 -3.99 -22.02 -6.88
CA GLN A 121 -4.93 -22.54 -7.87
C GLN A 121 -5.99 -21.49 -8.14
N LYS A 122 -5.96 -20.92 -9.34
CA LYS A 122 -7.02 -20.03 -9.81
C LYS A 122 -8.20 -20.91 -10.21
N GLU A 123 -9.33 -20.75 -9.54
CA GLU A 123 -10.59 -21.29 -10.04
C GLU A 123 -10.87 -20.70 -11.43
N LYS A 124 -11.56 -21.45 -12.29
CA LYS A 124 -12.03 -20.91 -13.57
C LYS A 124 -12.89 -19.68 -13.30
N GLU A 125 -12.69 -18.62 -14.07
CA GLU A 125 -13.46 -17.39 -13.99
C GLU A 125 -14.96 -17.71 -13.95
N VAL A 126 -15.62 -17.34 -12.85
CA VAL A 126 -17.08 -17.30 -12.80
C VAL A 126 -17.45 -15.91 -13.33
N PRO A 127 -18.20 -15.80 -14.44
CA PRO A 127 -18.62 -14.52 -14.96
C PRO A 127 -19.39 -13.76 -13.87
N TYR A 128 -19.02 -12.49 -13.65
CA TYR A 128 -19.75 -11.61 -12.74
C TYR A 128 -21.18 -11.46 -13.27
N GLN A 129 -22.16 -12.05 -12.58
CA GLN A 129 -23.58 -11.86 -12.89
C GLN A 129 -24.01 -10.55 -12.24
N ILE A 130 -24.54 -9.64 -13.05
CA ILE A 130 -25.20 -8.43 -12.55
C ILE A 130 -26.69 -8.79 -12.54
N ASP A 131 -27.29 -8.85 -11.36
CA ASP A 131 -28.74 -8.87 -11.17
C ASP A 131 -29.34 -7.46 -11.34
#